data_AF-A0A6J1PZF8-F1
#
_entry.id   AF-A0A6J1PZF8-F1
#
_cell.length_a   1.000
_cell.length_b   1.000
_cell.length_c   1.000
_cell.angle_alpha   90.00
_cell.angle_beta   90.00
_cell.angle_gamma   90.00
#
_symmetry.space_group_name_H-M   'P 1'
#
loop_
_entity.id
_entity.type
_entity.pdbx_description
1 polymer ?
#
loop_
_entity_poly.entity_id
_entity_poly.type
_entity_poly.pdbx_seq_one_letter_code
_entity_poly.pdbx_strand_id
1 'polypeptide(L)'
;MNSSESVPDYLDKNIFPTLLNAMKEMLFEADRRNALETHKCSFNGLDYLAEILWNRNSRHPSRLCTWRDVFNIPQFRLWLKSHPRPIYPKSWLWTKEEAASRIQRHVRGWLVRKRTDVQEMRQFWKVYWYNQGIKIRITVSLV
;
A
#
# COMPACT_ATOMS: atom_id res chain seq x y z
N MET A 1 23.81 14.14 -37.92
CA MET A 1 22.50 14.27 -37.26
C MET A 1 21.49 14.45 -38.37
N ASN A 2 20.67 13.43 -38.69
CA ASN A 2 19.73 13.51 -39.81
C ASN A 2 18.57 14.45 -39.46
N SER A 3 18.32 15.39 -40.37
CA SER A 3 17.24 16.35 -40.34
C SER A 3 15.88 15.65 -40.48
N SER A 4 14.97 15.98 -39.57
CA SER A 4 13.54 15.65 -39.49
C SER A 4 13.13 14.18 -39.30
N GLU A 5 13.52 13.54 -38.20
CA GLU A 5 12.66 12.48 -37.64
C GLU A 5 11.40 13.16 -37.08
N SER A 6 10.22 12.76 -37.56
CA SER A 6 8.97 13.33 -37.03
C SER A 6 8.80 12.91 -35.57
N VAL A 7 8.10 13.71 -34.77
CA VAL A 7 7.85 13.37 -33.36
C VAL A 7 7.22 11.96 -33.23
N PRO A 8 6.22 11.57 -34.06
CA PRO A 8 5.71 10.20 -34.08
C PRO A 8 6.80 9.13 -34.33
N ASP A 9 7.63 9.30 -35.36
CA ASP A 9 8.67 8.32 -35.69
C ASP A 9 9.67 8.13 -34.54
N TYR A 10 10.02 9.23 -33.86
CA TYR A 10 10.89 9.18 -32.70
C TYR A 10 10.25 8.39 -31.54
N LEU A 11 8.95 8.61 -31.27
CA LEU A 11 8.23 7.91 -30.20
C LEU A 11 8.09 6.42 -30.50
N ASP A 12 7.69 6.08 -31.72
CA ASP A 12 7.51 4.70 -32.19
C ASP A 12 8.82 3.90 -32.09
N LYS A 13 9.94 4.54 -32.40
CA LYS A 13 11.24 3.90 -32.40
C LYS A 13 11.90 3.83 -31.01
N ASN A 14 11.81 4.90 -30.22
CA ASN A 14 12.65 5.05 -29.01
C ASN A 14 11.88 4.89 -27.69
N ILE A 15 10.58 5.17 -27.65
CA ILE A 15 9.81 5.22 -26.40
C ILE A 15 8.82 4.06 -26.32
N PHE A 16 7.97 3.89 -27.33
CA PHE A 16 6.88 2.92 -27.31
C PHE A 16 7.30 1.46 -27.18
N PRO A 17 8.42 0.98 -27.76
CA PRO A 17 8.80 -0.43 -27.61
C PRO A 17 9.00 -0.81 -26.13
N THR A 18 9.56 0.10 -25.33
CA THR A 18 9.75 -0.12 -23.89
C THR A 18 8.47 0.18 -23.11
N LEU A 19 7.81 1.31 -23.41
CA LEU A 19 6.63 1.75 -22.67
C LEU A 19 5.43 0.82 -22.87
N LEU A 20 5.11 0.44 -24.11
CA LEU A 20 3.99 -0.45 -24.41
C LEU A 20 4.18 -1.84 -23.78
N ASN A 21 5.41 -2.37 -23.79
CA ASN A 21 5.68 -3.63 -23.11
C ASN A 21 5.47 -3.51 -21.59
N ALA A 22 5.96 -2.44 -20.96
CA ALA A 22 5.73 -2.19 -19.54
C ALA A 22 4.24 -1.97 -19.22
N MET A 23 3.48 -1.28 -20.08
CA MET A 23 2.04 -1.10 -19.93
C MET A 23 1.27 -2.41 -20.06
N LYS A 24 1.68 -3.29 -20.98
CA LYS A 24 1.10 -4.63 -21.11
C LYS A 24 1.31 -5.46 -19.83
N GLU A 25 2.53 -5.47 -19.28
CA GLU A 25 2.82 -6.14 -18.01
C GLU A 25 2.03 -5.52 -16.84
N MET A 26 1.90 -4.19 -16.82
CA MET A 26 1.11 -3.47 -15.82
C MET A 26 -0.36 -3.88 -15.85
N LEU A 27 -0.96 -4.04 -17.04
CA LEU A 27 -2.34 -4.49 -17.19
C LEU A 27 -2.53 -5.94 -16.73
N PHE A 28 -1.59 -6.83 -17.02
CA PHE A 28 -1.64 -8.20 -16.48
C PHE A 28 -1.53 -8.23 -14.96
N GLU A 29 -0.68 -7.39 -14.37
CA GLU A 29 -0.56 -7.29 -12.93
C GLU A 29 -1.82 -6.68 -12.29
N ALA A 30 -2.43 -5.70 -12.95
CA ALA A 30 -3.71 -5.11 -12.54
C ALA A 30 -4.81 -6.17 -12.52
N ASP A 31 -4.92 -6.99 -13.57
CA ASP A 31 -5.86 -8.09 -13.67
C ASP A 31 -5.60 -9.15 -12.58
N ARG A 32 -4.35 -9.57 -12.40
CA ARG A 32 -3.93 -10.52 -11.36
C ARG A 32 -4.32 -10.07 -9.94
N ARG A 33 -4.33 -8.75 -9.69
CA ARG A 33 -4.73 -8.15 -8.41
C ARG A 33 -6.22 -7.77 -8.34
N ASN A 34 -6.99 -8.14 -9.36
CA ASN A 34 -8.38 -7.76 -9.56
C ASN A 34 -8.64 -6.24 -9.52
N ALA A 35 -7.63 -5.44 -9.88
CA ALA A 35 -7.66 -3.98 -9.86
C ALA A 35 -8.47 -3.39 -11.03
N LEU A 36 -8.71 -4.17 -12.10
CA LEU A 36 -9.53 -3.77 -13.23
C LEU A 36 -11.03 -3.76 -12.89
N GLU A 37 -11.46 -4.69 -12.02
CA GLU A 37 -12.85 -4.75 -11.54
C GLU A 37 -13.03 -3.97 -10.23
N THR A 38 -11.99 -3.89 -9.40
CA THR A 38 -12.06 -3.28 -8.06
C THR A 38 -11.66 -1.81 -8.10
N HIS A 39 -12.63 -0.91 -8.12
CA HIS A 39 -12.41 0.55 -8.09
C HIS A 39 -11.60 1.08 -6.89
N LYS A 40 -11.53 0.32 -5.79
CA LYS A 40 -10.90 0.71 -4.52
C LYS A 40 -9.87 -0.33 -4.10
N CYS A 41 -8.68 -0.28 -4.68
CA CYS A 41 -7.59 -1.19 -4.40
C CYS A 41 -6.27 -0.45 -4.12
N SER A 42 -5.27 -1.17 -3.63
CA SER A 42 -3.94 -0.65 -3.35
C SER A 42 -3.05 -0.54 -4.59
N PHE A 43 -3.47 -1.13 -5.71
CA PHE A 43 -2.66 -1.14 -6.92
C PHE A 43 -2.67 0.23 -7.60
N ASN A 44 -1.48 0.73 -7.92
CA ASN A 44 -1.29 1.96 -8.66
C ASN A 44 -0.45 1.66 -9.91
N GLY A 45 -1.05 1.82 -11.09
CA GLY A 45 -0.40 1.51 -12.36
C GLY A 45 0.81 2.40 -12.67
N LEU A 46 0.80 3.67 -12.23
CA LEU A 46 1.93 4.58 -12.40
C LEU A 46 3.11 4.18 -11.51
N ASP A 47 2.83 3.75 -10.28
CA ASP A 47 3.85 3.23 -9.37
C ASP A 47 4.52 1.97 -9.95
N TYR A 48 3.70 1.05 -10.47
CA TYR A 48 4.20 -0.14 -11.14
C TYR A 48 5.07 0.19 -12.37
N LEU A 49 4.59 1.10 -13.24
CA LEU A 49 5.35 1.53 -14.41
C LEU A 49 6.68 2.19 -14.01
N ALA A 50 6.67 3.07 -13.01
CA ALA A 50 7.87 3.73 -12.53
C ALA A 50 8.90 2.72 -12.02
N GLU A 51 8.46 1.70 -11.29
CA GLU A 51 9.32 0.61 -10.82
C GLU A 51 9.94 -0.19 -11.97
N ILE A 52 9.13 -0.66 -12.92
CA ILE A 52 9.60 -1.45 -14.06
C ILE A 52 10.59 -0.64 -14.90
N LEU A 53 10.21 0.58 -15.28
CA LEU A 53 11.03 1.44 -16.15
C LEU A 53 12.34 1.85 -15.47
N TRP A 54 12.34 2.06 -14.14
CA TRP A 54 13.56 2.37 -13.40
C TRP A 54 14.53 1.20 -13.33
N ASN A 55 14.03 0.01 -12.98
CA ASN A 55 14.86 -1.17 -12.74
C ASN A 55 15.36 -1.79 -14.05
N ARG A 56 14.55 -1.76 -15.12
CA ARG A 56 14.91 -2.30 -16.44
C ARG A 56 15.55 -1.27 -17.38
N ASN A 57 16.04 -0.16 -16.85
CA ASN A 57 16.70 0.85 -17.65
C ASN A 57 18.01 0.31 -18.26
N SER A 58 18.06 0.18 -19.59
CA SER A 58 19.21 -0.35 -20.34
C SER A 58 20.49 0.47 -20.13
N ARG A 59 20.39 1.74 -19.76
CA ARG A 59 21.54 2.60 -19.41
C ARG A 59 22.13 2.27 -18.03
N HIS A 60 21.42 1.52 -17.21
CA HIS A 60 21.86 1.10 -15.88
C HIS A 60 21.58 -0.40 -15.64
N PRO A 61 22.25 -1.32 -16.36
CA PRO A 61 21.97 -2.75 -16.28
C PRO A 61 22.09 -3.36 -14.88
N SER A 62 22.95 -2.80 -14.03
CA SER A 62 23.14 -3.24 -12.64
C SER A 62 21.87 -3.14 -11.78
N ARG A 63 20.91 -2.29 -12.15
CA ARG A 63 19.63 -2.15 -11.44
C ARG A 63 18.76 -3.40 -11.56
N LEU A 64 18.91 -4.17 -12.64
CA LEU A 64 18.19 -5.42 -12.82
C LEU A 64 18.61 -6.45 -11.77
N CYS A 65 19.88 -6.45 -11.37
CA CYS A 65 20.42 -7.34 -10.33
C CYS A 65 20.10 -6.85 -8.90
N THR A 66 19.64 -5.62 -8.74
CA THR A 66 19.29 -5.04 -7.43
C THR A 66 17.95 -4.34 -7.54
N TRP A 67 16.90 -5.13 -7.71
CA TRP A 67 15.53 -4.65 -7.88
C TRP A 67 15.12 -3.77 -6.70
N ARG A 68 14.65 -2.55 -6.99
CA ARG A 68 14.15 -1.62 -5.98
C ARG A 68 12.65 -1.42 -6.17
N ASP A 69 11.92 -1.58 -5.07
CA ASP A 69 10.54 -1.13 -4.96
C ASP A 69 10.45 0.39 -5.24
N VAL A 70 9.33 0.83 -5.83
CA VAL A 70 9.09 2.23 -6.22
C VAL A 70 9.37 3.24 -5.10
N PHE A 71 9.01 2.93 -3.85
CA PHE A 71 9.20 3.84 -2.71
C PHE A 71 10.66 3.94 -2.27
N ASN A 72 11.51 3.02 -2.73
CA ASN A 72 12.95 3.00 -2.47
C ASN A 72 13.78 3.62 -3.60
N ILE A 73 13.15 4.06 -4.70
CA ILE A 73 13.83 4.81 -5.76
C ILE A 73 14.26 6.19 -5.20
N PRO A 74 15.54 6.61 -5.33
CA PRO A 74 16.04 7.81 -4.66
C PRO A 74 15.25 9.08 -5.00
N GLN A 75 14.99 9.34 -6.28
CA GLN A 75 14.26 10.53 -6.74
C GLN A 75 12.82 10.53 -6.23
N PHE A 76 12.18 9.37 -6.28
CA PHE A 76 10.81 9.20 -5.82
C PHE A 76 10.69 9.40 -4.30
N ARG A 77 11.63 8.81 -3.54
CA ARG A 77 11.70 8.96 -2.09
C ARG A 77 11.95 10.42 -1.68
N LEU A 78 12.80 11.14 -2.41
CA LEU A 78 13.03 12.56 -2.17
C LEU A 78 11.77 13.39 -2.45
N TRP A 79 11.07 13.11 -3.55
CA TRP A 79 9.82 13.79 -3.89
C TRP A 79 8.73 13.60 -2.84
N LEU A 80 8.58 12.38 -2.31
CA LEU A 80 7.57 12.07 -1.29
C LEU A 80 7.82 12.75 0.07
N LYS A 81 9.03 13.24 0.34
CA LYS A 81 9.31 14.02 1.56
C LYS A 81 8.62 15.37 1.55
N SER A 82 8.59 16.05 0.40
CA SER A 82 7.89 17.32 0.24
C SER A 82 6.43 17.14 -0.17
N HIS A 83 6.09 16.00 -0.78
CA HIS A 83 4.74 15.69 -1.26
C HIS A 83 4.28 14.33 -0.74
N PRO A 84 3.94 14.21 0.56
CA PRO A 84 3.50 12.95 1.12
C PRO A 84 2.21 12.47 0.43
N ARG A 85 2.18 11.19 0.03
CA ARG A 85 0.95 10.61 -0.52
C ARG A 85 -0.13 10.55 0.58
N PRO A 86 -1.41 10.73 0.23
CA PRO A 86 -2.51 10.45 1.13
C PRO A 86 -2.46 9.01 1.63
N ILE A 87 -2.84 8.80 2.89
CA ILE A 87 -2.94 7.45 3.46
C ILE A 87 -4.16 6.76 2.84
N TYR A 88 -3.93 5.64 2.16
CA TYR A 88 -5.03 4.83 1.64
C TYR A 88 -5.84 4.21 2.80
N PRO A 89 -7.18 4.13 2.67
CA PRO A 89 -8.00 3.39 3.61
C PRO A 89 -7.52 1.93 3.73
N LYS A 90 -7.51 1.38 4.96
CA LYS A 90 -7.09 -0.02 5.20
C LYS A 90 -7.88 -1.03 4.39
N SER A 91 -9.15 -0.74 4.11
CA SER A 91 -10.01 -1.56 3.26
C SER A 91 -9.52 -1.67 1.81
N TRP A 92 -8.68 -0.76 1.33
CA TRP A 92 -8.08 -0.84 -0.01
C TRP A 92 -6.77 -1.62 0.01
N LEU A 93 -6.10 -1.65 1.16
CA LEU A 93 -4.77 -2.24 1.35
C LEU A 93 -4.84 -3.73 1.67
N TRP A 94 -5.85 -4.16 2.43
CA TRP A 94 -5.96 -5.54 2.88
C TRP A 94 -6.50 -6.46 1.80
N THR A 95 -5.91 -7.64 1.71
CA THR A 95 -6.58 -8.75 1.00
C THR A 95 -7.84 -9.17 1.75
N LYS A 96 -8.70 -9.94 1.08
CA LYS A 96 -9.92 -10.48 1.69
C LYS A 96 -9.58 -11.32 2.94
N GLU A 97 -8.53 -12.13 2.86
CA GLU A 97 -8.06 -13.02 3.93
C GLU A 97 -7.50 -12.22 5.11
N GLU A 98 -6.70 -11.19 4.83
CA GLU A 98 -6.18 -10.29 5.86
C GLU A 98 -7.31 -9.53 6.56
N ALA A 99 -8.25 -8.98 5.80
CA ALA A 99 -9.40 -8.27 6.34
C ALA A 99 -10.26 -9.20 7.20
N ALA A 100 -10.55 -10.42 6.72
CA ALA A 100 -11.29 -11.43 7.47
C ALA A 100 -10.58 -11.79 8.79
N SER A 101 -9.28 -12.04 8.75
CA SER A 101 -8.48 -12.34 9.95
C SER A 101 -8.52 -11.19 10.96
N ARG A 102 -8.37 -9.95 10.48
CA ARG A 102 -8.43 -8.73 11.33
C ARG A 102 -9.81 -8.57 11.97
N ILE A 103 -10.89 -8.73 11.20
CA ILE A 103 -12.27 -8.62 11.68
C ILE A 103 -12.54 -9.73 12.70
N GLN A 104 -12.25 -10.98 12.38
CA GLN A 104 -12.46 -12.13 13.27
C GLN A 104 -11.71 -11.96 14.59
N ARG A 105 -10.45 -11.49 14.56
CA ARG A 105 -9.68 -11.21 15.78
C ARG A 105 -10.38 -10.15 16.65
N HIS A 106 -10.86 -9.06 16.04
CA HIS A 106 -11.56 -8.01 16.78
C HIS A 106 -12.88 -8.51 17.36
N VAL A 107 -13.68 -9.25 16.58
CA VAL A 107 -14.96 -9.82 17.00
C VAL A 107 -14.75 -10.81 18.15
N ARG A 108 -13.80 -11.75 18.05
CA ARG A 108 -13.49 -12.70 19.14
C ARG A 108 -13.12 -11.96 20.43
N GLY A 109 -12.27 -10.94 20.33
CA GLY A 109 -11.92 -10.11 21.47
C GLY A 109 -13.10 -9.33 22.04
N TRP A 110 -13.96 -8.78 21.18
CA TRP A 110 -15.16 -8.06 21.59
C TRP A 110 -16.16 -8.98 22.29
N LEU A 111 -16.39 -10.19 21.78
CA LEU A 111 -17.27 -11.19 22.40
C LEU A 111 -16.83 -11.51 23.83
N VAL A 112 -15.53 -11.73 24.05
CA VAL A 112 -14.99 -11.95 25.41
C VAL A 112 -15.21 -10.71 26.28
N ARG A 113 -14.92 -9.52 25.76
CA ARG A 113 -15.13 -8.27 26.50
C ARG A 113 -16.60 -8.00 26.80
N LYS A 114 -17.54 -8.49 26.00
CA LYS A 114 -18.98 -8.28 26.22
C LYS A 114 -19.52 -9.08 27.42
N ARG A 115 -18.84 -10.16 27.82
CA ARG A 115 -19.30 -11.00 28.95
C ARG A 115 -19.36 -10.19 30.25
N THR A 116 -20.39 -10.43 31.05
CA THR A 116 -20.67 -9.69 32.29
C THR A 116 -19.55 -9.85 33.32
N ASP A 117 -19.08 -11.08 33.55
CA ASP A 117 -17.95 -11.41 34.41
C ASP A 117 -16.67 -10.62 34.05
N VAL A 118 -16.37 -10.54 32.76
CA VAL A 118 -15.21 -9.79 32.25
C VAL A 118 -15.40 -8.28 32.42
N GLN A 119 -16.62 -7.76 32.24
CA GLN A 119 -16.92 -6.34 32.45
C GLN A 119 -16.82 -5.94 33.92
N GLU A 120 -17.38 -6.74 34.83
CA GLU A 120 -17.29 -6.53 36.28
C GLU A 120 -15.82 -6.49 36.73
N MET A 121 -15.02 -7.47 36.30
CA MET A 121 -13.59 -7.50 36.60
C MET A 121 -12.85 -6.26 36.06
N ARG A 122 -13.18 -5.81 34.84
CA ARG A 122 -12.59 -4.59 34.25
C ARG A 122 -12.97 -3.33 35.04
N GLN A 123 -14.20 -3.22 35.49
CA GLN A 123 -14.67 -2.12 36.33
C GLN A 123 -13.99 -2.12 37.69
N PHE A 124 -13.88 -3.30 38.32
CA PHE A 124 -13.16 -3.48 39.58
C PHE A 124 -11.72 -2.96 39.50
N TRP A 125 -10.95 -3.43 38.51
CA TRP A 125 -9.56 -2.99 38.33
C TRP A 125 -9.45 -1.50 38.03
N LYS A 126 -10.40 -0.94 37.25
CA LYS A 126 -10.44 0.50 36.97
C LYS A 126 -10.59 1.32 38.26
N VAL A 127 -11.48 0.92 39.17
CA VAL A 127 -11.68 1.58 40.47
C VAL A 127 -10.48 1.38 41.38
N TYR A 128 -9.96 0.15 41.48
CA TYR A 128 -8.80 -0.16 42.30
C TYR A 128 -7.59 0.71 41.92
N TRP A 129 -7.25 0.77 40.63
CA TRP A 129 -6.12 1.55 40.16
C TRP A 129 -6.31 3.06 40.32
N TYR A 130 -7.53 3.56 40.15
CA TYR A 130 -7.85 4.96 40.42
C TYR A 130 -7.59 5.32 41.89
N ASN A 131 -8.00 4.46 42.82
CA ASN A 131 -7.77 4.66 44.25
C ASN A 131 -6.28 4.57 44.64
N GLN A 132 -5.47 3.86 43.86
CA GLN A 132 -4.00 3.80 44.02
C GLN A 132 -3.27 4.98 43.38
N GLY A 133 -4.00 5.97 42.84
CA GLY A 133 -3.41 7.13 42.15
C GLY A 133 -2.83 6.82 40.78
N ILE A 134 -3.06 5.60 40.24
CA ILE A 134 -2.54 5.18 38.93
C ILE A 134 -3.59 5.52 37.87
N LYS A 135 -3.34 6.57 37.08
CA LYS A 135 -4.17 6.92 35.92
C LYS A 135 -3.90 5.95 34.77
N ILE A 136 -4.74 4.93 34.64
CA ILE A 136 -4.67 4.04 33.48
C ILE A 136 -5.51 4.63 32.38
N ARG A 137 -4.85 4.97 31.28
CA ARG A 137 -5.51 5.27 30.01
C ARG A 137 -6.03 3.94 29.46
N ILE A 138 -7.13 3.44 30.04
CA ILE A 138 -7.91 2.41 29.36
C ILE A 138 -8.46 3.15 28.14
N THR A 139 -7.82 2.97 26.98
CA THR A 139 -8.42 3.38 25.72
C THR A 139 -9.69 2.54 25.59
N VAL A 140 -10.79 3.08 26.10
CA VAL A 140 -12.10 2.53 25.87
C VAL A 140 -12.36 2.81 24.40
N SER A 141 -11.92 1.92 23.53
CA SER A 141 -12.55 1.77 22.22
C SER A 141 -13.95 1.25 22.50
N LEU A 142 -14.83 2.16 22.93
CA LEU A 142 -16.26 2.06 22.74
C LEU A 142 -16.45 2.23 21.24
N VAL A 143 -16.39 1.10 20.54
CA VAL A 143 -16.96 0.70 19.24
C VAL A 143 -16.17 -0.54 18.80
#